data_AF-A3TMU3-F1
#
_entry.id   AF-A3TMU3-F1
#
_cell.length_a   1.000
_cell.length_b   1.000
_cell.length_c   1.000
_cell.angle_alpha   90.00
_cell.angle_beta   90.00
_cell.angle_gamma   90.00
#
_symmetry.space_group_name_H-M   'P 1'
#
loop_
_entity.id
_entity.type
_entity.pdbx_description
1 polymer ?
#
loop_
_entity_poly.entity_id
_entity_poly.type
_entity_poly.pdbx_seq_one_letter_code
_entity_poly.pdbx_strand_id
1 'polypeptide(L)'
;MLSEVDGYVTCAGDDRLKNRLGHNLSNIAGVLVGAAGPPGTSCEDWPAFDVFVGYLVFDAWIANTDRHAINWGLLTNKDDDRRALAASFDHGSALASGTQEDRLKSISVEEFAARGFAGRFEDGAKQSLVDLARRAEDMAERRAKEWRVRLAAVPEESVAAVLANISEMSEARRTFLTRLLDINRRRLQA
;
A
#
# COMPACT_ATOMS: atom_id res chain seq x y z
N MET A 1 6.16 13.14 -14.06
CA MET A 1 6.68 12.00 -13.26
C MET A 1 7.22 12.51 -11.93
N LEU A 2 7.40 11.67 -10.90
CA LEU A 2 8.03 12.14 -9.64
C LEU A 2 9.44 12.68 -9.84
N SER A 3 10.19 12.12 -10.80
CA SER A 3 11.53 12.59 -11.18
C SER A 3 11.58 14.04 -11.69
N GLU A 4 10.43 14.63 -12.01
CA GLU A 4 10.31 16.01 -12.52
C GLU A 4 9.85 16.98 -11.42
N VAL A 5 9.54 16.48 -10.23
CA VAL A 5 9.10 17.30 -9.10
C VAL A 5 10.32 17.88 -8.38
N ASP A 6 10.33 19.19 -8.19
CA ASP A 6 11.41 19.86 -7.46
C ASP A 6 11.54 19.32 -6.02
N GLY A 7 12.76 19.11 -5.57
CA GLY A 7 13.08 18.49 -4.28
C GLY A 7 12.91 16.97 -4.18
N TYR A 8 12.41 16.28 -5.22
CA TYR A 8 12.41 14.81 -5.24
C TYR A 8 13.82 14.26 -5.44
N VAL A 9 14.20 13.30 -4.60
CA VAL A 9 15.45 12.55 -4.76
C VAL A 9 15.13 11.10 -5.09
N THR A 10 15.65 10.64 -6.22
CA THR A 10 15.42 9.27 -6.68
C THR A 10 15.90 8.23 -5.67
N CYS A 11 15.09 7.20 -5.48
CA CYS A 11 15.47 6.01 -4.71
C CYS A 11 15.98 4.86 -5.60
N ALA A 12 16.19 5.11 -6.90
CA ALA A 12 16.85 4.18 -7.81
C ALA A 12 18.39 4.28 -7.68
N GLY A 13 19.09 3.17 -7.88
CA GLY A 13 20.56 3.09 -7.74
C GLY A 13 21.04 2.73 -6.32
N ASP A 14 22.37 2.83 -6.10
CA ASP A 14 23.04 2.37 -4.87
C ASP A 14 23.08 3.44 -3.77
N ASP A 15 23.19 4.73 -4.13
CA ASP A 15 23.26 5.85 -3.19
C ASP A 15 21.86 6.35 -2.77
N ARG A 16 21.11 5.46 -2.10
CA ARG A 16 19.75 5.77 -1.66
C ARG A 16 19.77 6.58 -0.36
N LEU A 17 19.27 7.82 -0.41
CA LEU A 17 19.01 8.58 0.82
C LEU A 17 18.08 7.82 1.76
N LYS A 18 18.39 7.92 3.06
CA LYS A 18 17.60 7.30 4.12
C LYS A 18 16.19 7.89 4.20
N ASN A 19 16.07 9.22 4.09
CA ASN A 19 14.77 9.89 3.96
C ASN A 19 14.38 9.94 2.49
N ARG A 20 13.13 9.56 2.15
CA ARG A 20 12.65 9.49 0.77
C ARG A 20 12.15 10.85 0.29
N LEU A 21 13.08 11.79 0.17
CA LEU A 21 12.78 13.19 -0.15
C LEU A 21 11.92 13.31 -1.41
N GLY A 22 10.82 14.05 -1.30
CA GLY A 22 9.83 14.26 -2.34
C GLY A 22 8.93 13.05 -2.66
N HIS A 23 9.14 11.87 -2.06
CA HIS A 23 8.17 10.78 -2.10
C HIS A 23 7.14 10.97 -0.97
N ASN A 24 6.27 11.96 -1.15
CA ASN A 24 5.22 12.34 -0.22
C ASN A 24 3.85 12.41 -0.94
N LEU A 25 2.76 12.45 -0.16
CA LEU A 25 1.40 12.41 -0.70
C LEU A 25 1.09 13.59 -1.63
N SER A 26 1.59 14.79 -1.33
CA SER A 26 1.31 16.00 -2.12
C SER A 26 1.93 15.90 -3.51
N ASN A 27 3.19 15.47 -3.60
CA ASN A 27 3.87 15.26 -4.87
C ASN A 27 3.25 14.13 -5.68
N ILE A 28 2.86 13.04 -5.01
CA ILE A 28 2.15 11.93 -5.65
C ILE A 28 0.81 12.40 -6.23
N ALA A 29 0.00 13.11 -5.43
CA ALA A 29 -1.26 13.67 -5.89
C ALA A 29 -1.07 14.57 -7.11
N GLY A 30 -0.07 15.46 -7.07
CA GLY A 30 0.29 16.35 -8.18
C GLY A 30 0.67 15.60 -9.47
N VAL A 31 1.48 14.55 -9.37
CA VAL A 31 1.88 13.74 -10.53
C VAL A 31 0.70 12.94 -11.11
N LEU A 32 -0.26 12.57 -10.28
CA LEU A 32 -1.45 11.80 -10.66
C LEU A 32 -2.62 12.66 -11.18
N VAL A 33 -2.49 14.00 -11.19
CA VAL A 33 -3.52 14.90 -11.74
C VAL A 33 -3.82 14.55 -13.21
N GLY A 34 -5.10 14.35 -13.51
CA GLY A 34 -5.58 14.04 -14.86
C GLY A 34 -5.29 12.62 -15.35
N ALA A 35 -4.68 11.76 -14.52
CA ALA A 35 -4.54 10.35 -14.82
C ALA A 35 -5.78 9.56 -14.36
N ALA A 36 -6.10 8.51 -15.11
CA ALA A 36 -7.19 7.58 -14.81
C ALA A 36 -6.69 6.40 -13.96
N GLY A 37 -7.61 5.56 -13.48
CA GLY A 37 -7.26 4.32 -12.79
C GLY A 37 -6.70 3.26 -13.74
N PRO A 38 -6.32 2.08 -13.21
CA PRO A 38 -5.71 1.03 -14.02
C PRO A 38 -6.62 0.52 -15.14
N PRO A 39 -6.12 0.43 -16.39
CA PRO A 39 -6.90 -0.06 -17.52
C PRO A 39 -7.39 -1.50 -17.31
N GLY A 40 -8.60 -1.80 -17.77
CA GLY A 40 -9.23 -3.11 -17.66
C GLY A 40 -9.75 -3.45 -16.26
N THR A 41 -9.84 -2.47 -15.36
CA THR A 41 -10.32 -2.67 -13.99
C THR A 41 -11.63 -1.95 -13.71
N SER A 42 -12.32 -2.33 -12.63
CA SER A 42 -13.55 -1.66 -12.19
C SER A 42 -13.36 -0.21 -11.74
N CYS A 43 -12.11 0.25 -11.61
CA CYS A 43 -11.77 1.63 -11.28
C CYS A 43 -11.02 2.34 -12.41
N GLU A 44 -11.06 1.84 -13.65
CA GLU A 44 -10.40 2.48 -14.80
C GLU A 44 -10.81 3.96 -14.93
N ASP A 45 -12.10 4.28 -14.77
CA ASP A 45 -12.61 5.65 -14.89
C ASP A 45 -12.44 6.50 -13.62
N TRP A 46 -11.76 6.00 -12.58
CA TRP A 46 -11.57 6.74 -11.34
C TRP A 46 -10.38 7.70 -11.45
N PRO A 47 -10.36 8.80 -10.68
CA PRO A 47 -9.15 9.59 -10.50
C PRO A 47 -8.00 8.70 -10.00
N ALA A 48 -6.84 8.78 -10.64
CA ALA A 48 -5.69 7.94 -10.28
C ALA A 48 -5.30 8.08 -8.80
N PHE A 49 -5.40 9.27 -8.22
CA PHE A 49 -5.08 9.47 -6.81
C PHE A 49 -6.08 8.76 -5.89
N ASP A 50 -7.37 8.77 -6.19
CA ASP A 50 -8.38 8.01 -5.45
C ASP A 50 -8.11 6.49 -5.49
N VAL A 51 -7.62 5.96 -6.61
CA VAL A 51 -7.18 4.57 -6.70
C VAL A 51 -5.89 4.34 -5.90
N PHE A 52 -4.95 5.29 -5.95
CA PHE A 52 -3.71 5.22 -5.17
C PHE A 52 -3.97 5.21 -3.66
N VAL A 53 -4.97 5.92 -3.16
CA VAL A 53 -5.42 5.79 -1.76
C VAL A 53 -5.81 4.34 -1.45
N GLY A 54 -6.47 3.66 -2.39
CA GLY A 54 -6.77 2.23 -2.27
C GLY A 54 -5.52 1.36 -2.13
N TYR A 55 -4.43 1.71 -2.81
CA TYR A 55 -3.15 1.01 -2.65
C TYR A 55 -2.59 1.22 -1.23
N LEU A 56 -2.71 2.42 -0.66
CA LEU A 56 -2.26 2.71 0.70
C LEU A 56 -3.13 2.04 1.77
N VAL A 57 -4.46 1.97 1.56
CA VAL A 57 -5.37 1.20 2.41
C VAL A 57 -5.00 -0.29 2.36
N PHE A 58 -4.71 -0.81 1.17
CA PHE A 58 -4.27 -2.19 1.01
C PHE A 58 -2.92 -2.44 1.69
N ASP A 59 -1.93 -1.55 1.49
CA ASP A 59 -0.61 -1.63 2.11
C ASP A 59 -0.70 -1.63 3.65
N ALA A 60 -1.56 -0.77 4.21
CA ALA A 60 -1.83 -0.77 5.65
C ALA A 60 -2.47 -2.09 6.12
N TRP A 61 -3.39 -2.66 5.34
CA TRP A 61 -4.04 -3.93 5.68
C TRP A 61 -3.04 -5.10 5.72
N ILE A 62 -2.20 -5.22 4.69
CA ILE A 62 -1.24 -6.32 4.54
C ILE A 62 0.12 -6.05 5.21
N ALA A 63 0.26 -4.93 5.93
CA ALA A 63 1.49 -4.46 6.54
C ALA A 63 2.67 -4.33 5.56
N ASN A 64 2.41 -3.80 4.35
CA ASN A 64 3.43 -3.50 3.37
C ASN A 64 4.15 -2.19 3.71
N THR A 65 5.38 -2.31 4.22
CA THR A 65 6.20 -1.14 4.58
C THR A 65 7.06 -0.62 3.43
N ASP A 66 6.99 -1.22 2.23
CA ASP A 66 7.96 -1.00 1.15
C ASP A 66 7.38 -0.31 -0.09
N ARG A 67 6.30 0.47 0.07
CA ARG A 67 5.76 1.32 -1.00
C ARG A 67 6.66 2.53 -1.24
N HIS A 68 7.71 2.36 -2.04
CA HIS A 68 8.55 3.45 -2.55
C HIS A 68 8.24 3.81 -4.01
N ALA A 69 8.84 4.90 -4.50
CA ALA A 69 8.55 5.48 -5.81
C ALA A 69 8.64 4.52 -7.01
N ILE A 70 9.49 3.48 -6.93
CA ILE A 70 9.63 2.49 -8.01
C ILE A 70 8.65 1.30 -7.90
N ASN A 71 7.89 1.20 -6.80
CA ASN A 71 6.89 0.14 -6.57
C ASN A 71 5.49 0.56 -7.02
N TRP A 72 5.37 1.60 -7.81
CA TRP A 72 4.14 1.99 -8.49
C TRP A 72 4.52 2.79 -9.74
N GLY A 73 3.57 3.03 -10.64
CA GLY A 73 3.89 3.74 -11.86
C GLY A 73 2.68 4.25 -12.60
N LEU A 74 2.95 5.07 -13.61
CA LEU A 74 1.99 5.51 -14.60
C LEU A 74 2.26 4.80 -15.92
N LEU A 75 1.19 4.43 -16.61
CA LEU A 75 1.19 3.99 -17.99
C LEU A 75 0.82 5.20 -18.86
N THR A 76 1.50 5.36 -20.00
CA THR A 76 1.14 6.34 -21.02
C THR A 76 0.74 5.60 -22.28
N ASN A 77 -0.48 5.84 -22.75
CA ASN A 77 -0.91 5.33 -24.04
C ASN A 77 -0.15 6.06 -25.15
N LYS A 78 0.48 5.32 -26.06
CA LYS A 78 1.28 5.88 -27.15
C LYS A 78 0.45 6.57 -28.24
N ASP A 79 -0.82 6.23 -28.35
CA ASP A 79 -1.68 6.72 -29.43
C ASP A 79 -2.32 8.08 -29.10
N ASP A 80 -2.60 8.34 -27.82
CA ASP A 80 -3.36 9.52 -27.38
C ASP A 80 -2.79 10.21 -26.12
N ASP A 81 -1.59 9.82 -25.67
CA ASP A 81 -0.88 10.33 -24.49
C ASP A 81 -1.67 10.27 -23.18
N ARG A 82 -2.81 9.55 -23.14
CA ARG A 82 -3.57 9.40 -21.90
C ARG A 82 -2.75 8.62 -20.88
N ARG A 83 -2.77 9.14 -19.65
CA ARG A 83 -2.08 8.56 -18.52
C ARG A 83 -3.03 7.78 -17.64
N ALA A 84 -2.61 6.60 -17.22
CA ALA A 84 -3.36 5.76 -16.29
C ALA A 84 -2.42 5.23 -15.21
N LEU A 85 -2.93 5.03 -14.00
CA LEU A 85 -2.17 4.36 -12.94
C LEU A 85 -1.92 2.90 -13.34
N ALA A 86 -0.71 2.39 -13.16
CA ALA A 86 -0.49 0.95 -13.31
C ALA A 86 -1.24 0.20 -12.21
N ALA A 87 -1.69 -1.03 -12.49
CA ALA A 87 -2.21 -1.92 -11.45
C ALA A 87 -1.15 -2.09 -10.33
N SER A 88 -1.58 -2.23 -9.07
CA SER A 88 -0.64 -2.35 -7.96
C SER A 88 0.27 -3.58 -8.12
N PHE A 89 1.56 -3.41 -7.83
CA PHE A 89 2.56 -4.46 -7.94
C PHE A 89 3.58 -4.41 -6.78
N ASP A 90 4.44 -5.42 -6.76
CA ASP A 90 5.55 -5.61 -5.81
C ASP A 90 5.16 -5.49 -4.32
N HIS A 91 4.35 -6.46 -3.88
CA HIS A 91 3.95 -6.61 -2.47
C HIS A 91 4.76 -7.70 -1.74
N GLY A 92 5.88 -8.16 -2.31
CA GLY A 92 6.61 -9.33 -1.80
C GLY A 92 7.22 -9.14 -0.40
N SER A 93 7.41 -7.89 0.03
CA SER A 93 7.91 -7.52 1.36
C SER A 93 6.81 -7.42 2.43
N ALA A 94 5.54 -7.56 2.04
CA ALA A 94 4.39 -7.51 2.95
C ALA A 94 4.19 -8.82 3.72
N LEU A 95 3.15 -8.89 4.56
CA LEU A 95 2.70 -10.11 5.23
C LEU A 95 3.83 -10.83 5.99
N ALA A 96 4.68 -10.05 6.66
CA ALA A 96 5.81 -10.55 7.44
C ALA A 96 6.74 -11.51 6.66
N SER A 97 6.89 -11.34 5.34
CA SER A 97 7.68 -12.25 4.49
C SER A 97 9.13 -12.38 4.93
N GLY A 98 9.76 -11.30 5.41
CA GLY A 98 11.11 -11.30 5.97
C GLY A 98 11.23 -11.79 7.42
N THR A 99 10.13 -12.22 8.06
CA THR A 99 10.13 -12.68 9.45
C THR A 99 10.25 -14.20 9.51
N GLN A 100 11.23 -14.69 10.27
CA GLN A 100 11.43 -16.14 10.46
C GLN A 100 10.30 -16.78 11.28
N GLU A 101 10.03 -18.06 11.03
CA GLU A 101 8.94 -18.82 11.67
C GLU A 101 9.01 -18.81 13.21
N ASP A 102 10.18 -19.01 13.80
CA ASP A 102 10.32 -19.03 15.26
C ASP A 102 10.07 -17.65 15.89
N ARG A 103 10.32 -16.58 15.14
CA ARG A 103 9.97 -15.22 15.55
C ARG A 103 8.46 -14.99 15.47
N LEU A 104 7.76 -15.54 14.48
CA LEU A 104 6.30 -15.43 14.38
C LEU A 104 5.58 -16.09 15.56
N LYS A 105 6.15 -17.17 16.12
CA LYS A 105 5.59 -17.87 17.29
C LYS A 105 5.73 -17.08 18.60
N SER A 106 6.68 -16.15 18.67
CA SER A 106 7.06 -15.45 19.90
C SER A 106 6.66 -13.98 19.93
N ILE A 107 6.48 -13.34 18.77
CA ILE A 107 6.10 -11.94 18.68
C ILE A 107 4.58 -11.76 18.82
N SER A 108 4.16 -10.73 19.55
CA SER A 108 2.75 -10.31 19.54
C SER A 108 2.36 -9.79 18.15
N VAL A 109 1.23 -10.26 17.64
CA VAL A 109 0.68 -9.80 16.36
C VAL A 109 0.28 -8.33 16.44
N GLU A 110 -0.23 -7.89 17.58
CA GLU A 110 -0.59 -6.50 17.87
C GLU A 110 0.64 -5.59 17.86
N GLU A 111 1.73 -6.00 18.50
CA GLU A 111 3.00 -5.27 18.47
C GLU A 111 3.59 -5.21 17.07
N PHE A 112 3.51 -6.32 16.32
CA PHE A 112 3.95 -6.35 14.92
C PHE A 112 3.14 -5.39 14.07
N ALA A 113 1.81 -5.43 14.18
CA ALA A 113 0.90 -4.53 13.48
C ALA A 113 1.22 -3.05 13.79
N ALA A 114 1.43 -2.73 15.06
CA ALA A 114 1.77 -1.36 15.51
C ALA A 114 3.09 -0.84 14.91
N ARG A 115 4.00 -1.73 14.49
CA ARG A 115 5.29 -1.37 13.87
C ARG A 115 5.24 -1.24 12.34
N GLY A 116 4.05 -1.30 11.74
CA GLY A 116 3.85 -0.99 10.32
C GLY A 116 3.96 0.52 10.06
N PHE A 117 5.18 0.99 9.79
CA PHE A 117 5.48 2.40 9.48
C PHE A 117 5.67 2.63 7.98
N ALA A 118 5.31 3.83 7.52
CA ALA A 118 5.45 4.27 6.15
C ALA A 118 6.89 4.70 5.79
N GLY A 119 7.92 3.98 6.24
CA GLY A 119 9.33 4.39 6.13
C GLY A 119 9.86 4.62 4.71
N ARG A 120 9.06 4.35 3.69
CA ARG A 120 9.33 4.67 2.28
C ARG A 120 8.71 5.97 1.78
N PHE A 121 8.04 6.72 2.64
CA PHE A 121 7.61 8.08 2.36
C PHE A 121 8.52 9.07 3.07
N GLU A 122 8.57 10.31 2.57
CA GLU A 122 9.21 11.42 3.27
C GLU A 122 8.64 11.53 4.69
N ASP A 123 9.53 11.54 5.69
CA ASP A 123 9.21 11.51 7.13
C ASP A 123 8.38 10.31 7.61
N GLY A 124 8.15 9.32 6.76
CA GLY A 124 7.24 8.22 7.04
C GLY A 124 7.72 7.24 8.12
N ALA A 125 8.96 7.36 8.60
CA ALA A 125 9.43 6.66 9.80
C ALA A 125 8.69 7.09 11.09
N LYS A 126 8.02 8.26 11.07
CA LYS A 126 7.22 8.80 12.19
C LYS A 126 5.73 8.54 12.03
N GLN A 127 5.33 7.81 10.99
CA GLN A 127 3.93 7.70 10.58
C GLN A 127 3.55 6.25 10.30
N SER A 128 2.46 5.80 10.92
CA SER A 128 1.95 4.46 10.64
C SER A 128 1.37 4.37 9.22
N LEU A 129 1.35 3.17 8.64
CA LEU A 129 0.69 2.93 7.35
C LEU A 129 -0.80 3.32 7.40
N VAL A 130 -1.46 3.09 8.53
CA VAL A 130 -2.86 3.46 8.75
C VAL A 130 -3.05 4.98 8.71
N ASP A 131 -2.17 5.73 9.38
CA ASP A 131 -2.25 7.20 9.38
C ASP A 131 -1.91 7.77 8.01
N LEU A 132 -1.01 7.13 7.25
CA LEU A 132 -0.75 7.49 5.85
C LEU A 132 -1.97 7.26 4.97
N ALA A 133 -2.63 6.11 5.07
CA ALA A 133 -3.84 5.84 4.33
C ALA A 133 -4.95 6.86 4.64
N ARG A 134 -5.17 7.20 5.93
CA ARG A 134 -6.15 8.22 6.34
C ARG A 134 -5.81 9.60 5.80
N ARG A 135 -4.55 10.05 5.94
CA ARG A 135 -4.11 11.35 5.39
C ARG A 135 -4.29 11.42 3.88
N ALA A 136 -4.05 10.32 3.17
CA ALA A 136 -4.27 10.27 1.73
C ALA A 136 -5.76 10.35 1.37
N GLU A 137 -6.63 9.67 2.14
CA GLU A 137 -8.08 9.78 2.01
C GLU A 137 -8.59 11.21 2.24
N ASP A 138 -8.02 11.92 3.22
CA ASP A 138 -8.37 13.33 3.50
C ASP A 138 -7.98 14.28 2.35
N MET A 139 -6.99 13.89 1.53
CA MET A 139 -6.53 14.65 0.36
C MET A 139 -7.29 14.31 -0.93
N ALA A 140 -8.01 13.17 -0.96
CA ALA A 140 -8.60 12.61 -2.16
C ALA A 140 -10.09 12.98 -2.32
N GLU A 141 -10.68 12.58 -3.45
CA GLU A 141 -12.10 12.79 -3.70
C GLU A 141 -12.98 11.74 -2.99
N ARG A 142 -14.29 11.80 -3.25
CA ARG A 142 -15.28 10.95 -2.55
C ARG A 142 -15.06 9.46 -2.81
N ARG A 143 -14.50 9.06 -3.96
CA ARG A 143 -14.36 7.64 -4.32
C ARG A 143 -13.31 6.94 -3.47
N ALA A 144 -12.27 7.64 -3.02
CA ALA A 144 -11.23 7.10 -2.15
C ALA A 144 -11.80 6.43 -0.88
N LYS A 145 -12.88 6.97 -0.31
CA LYS A 145 -13.54 6.42 0.89
C LYS A 145 -14.17 5.06 0.65
N GLU A 146 -14.50 4.72 -0.60
CA GLU A 146 -15.06 3.42 -0.96
C GLU A 146 -14.09 2.27 -0.61
N TRP A 147 -12.77 2.51 -0.61
CA TRP A 147 -11.79 1.44 -0.33
C TRP A 147 -11.90 0.88 1.08
N ARG A 148 -12.11 1.74 2.10
CA ARG A 148 -12.31 1.27 3.47
C ARG A 148 -13.64 0.53 3.63
N VAL A 149 -14.69 0.96 2.93
CA VAL A 149 -15.99 0.25 2.91
C VAL A 149 -15.83 -1.13 2.28
N ARG A 150 -15.16 -1.22 1.12
CA ARG A 150 -14.86 -2.49 0.46
C ARG A 150 -14.03 -3.40 1.34
N LEU A 151 -13.00 -2.87 2.00
CA LEU A 151 -12.16 -3.63 2.93
C LEU A 151 -12.95 -4.17 4.13
N ALA A 152 -13.86 -3.37 4.70
CA ALA A 152 -14.73 -3.79 5.79
C ALA A 152 -15.66 -4.94 5.37
N ALA A 153 -16.08 -4.94 4.11
CA ALA A 153 -16.95 -5.96 3.54
C ALA A 153 -16.21 -7.23 3.06
N VAL A 154 -14.87 -7.29 3.16
CA VAL A 154 -14.11 -8.51 2.79
C VAL A 154 -14.44 -9.63 3.77
N PRO A 155 -15.05 -10.74 3.32
CA PRO A 155 -15.41 -11.82 4.23
C PRO A 155 -14.18 -12.50 4.83
N GLU A 156 -14.27 -12.90 6.10
CA GLU A 156 -13.18 -13.58 6.81
C GLU A 156 -12.85 -14.93 6.16
N GLU A 157 -13.87 -15.64 5.68
CA GLU A 157 -13.75 -16.90 4.97
C GLU A 157 -12.97 -16.77 3.66
N SER A 158 -13.05 -15.61 2.99
CA SER A 158 -12.30 -15.36 1.76
C SER A 158 -10.80 -15.22 2.07
N VAL A 159 -10.45 -14.55 3.16
CA VAL A 159 -9.06 -14.46 3.63
C VAL A 159 -8.55 -15.85 4.04
N ALA A 160 -9.34 -16.58 4.82
CA ALA A 160 -8.98 -17.93 5.25
C ALA A 160 -8.77 -18.87 4.05
N ALA A 161 -9.64 -18.81 3.03
CA ALA A 161 -9.52 -19.61 1.82
C ALA A 161 -8.25 -19.29 1.02
N VAL A 162 -7.90 -18.01 0.87
CA VAL A 162 -6.65 -17.59 0.21
C VAL A 162 -5.43 -18.14 0.95
N LEU A 163 -5.37 -17.99 2.27
CA LEU A 163 -4.25 -18.52 3.06
C LEU A 163 -4.21 -20.06 3.07
N ALA A 164 -5.38 -20.72 3.00
CA ALA A 164 -5.49 -22.16 2.96
C ALA A 164 -4.93 -22.77 1.68
N ASN A 165 -5.07 -22.06 0.56
CA ASN A 165 -4.61 -22.49 -0.77
C ASN A 165 -3.09 -22.39 -0.98
N ILE A 166 -2.34 -21.91 0.00
CA ILE A 166 -0.86 -21.85 -0.05
C ILE A 166 -0.30 -23.07 0.70
N SER A 167 0.08 -24.11 -0.06
CA SER A 167 0.52 -25.40 0.47
C SER A 167 1.77 -25.33 1.34
N GLU A 168 2.69 -24.43 1.02
CA GLU A 168 3.99 -24.27 1.66
C GLU A 168 3.92 -23.39 2.92
N MET A 169 2.76 -22.80 3.21
CA MET A 169 2.58 -21.95 4.38
C MET A 169 2.43 -22.80 5.65
N SER A 170 3.31 -22.57 6.62
CA SER A 170 3.20 -23.20 7.94
C SER A 170 1.90 -22.80 8.64
N GLU A 171 1.44 -23.65 9.57
CA GLU A 171 0.29 -23.34 10.42
C GLU A 171 0.53 -22.10 11.30
N ALA A 172 1.76 -21.94 11.80
CA ALA A 172 2.14 -20.78 12.61
C ALA A 172 2.02 -19.48 11.81
N ARG A 173 2.54 -19.44 10.58
CA ARG A 173 2.40 -18.27 9.70
C ARG A 173 0.96 -18.03 9.31
N ARG A 174 0.21 -19.08 8.96
CA ARG A 174 -1.22 -18.95 8.63
C ARG A 174 -2.00 -18.30 9.76
N THR A 175 -1.80 -18.78 10.98
CA THR A 175 -2.44 -18.24 12.19
C THR A 175 -2.03 -16.78 12.43
N PHE A 176 -0.74 -16.49 12.30
CA PHE A 176 -0.21 -15.13 12.45
C PHE A 176 -0.82 -14.15 11.44
N LEU A 177 -0.87 -14.54 10.15
CA LEU A 177 -1.38 -13.69 9.08
C LEU A 177 -2.89 -13.46 9.18
N THR A 178 -3.67 -14.48 9.52
CA THR A 178 -5.11 -14.32 9.77
C THR A 178 -5.35 -13.25 10.84
N ARG A 179 -4.63 -13.33 11.97
CA ARG A 179 -4.76 -12.35 13.06
C ARG A 179 -4.24 -10.97 12.68
N LEU A 180 -3.13 -10.89 11.93
CA LEU A 180 -2.56 -9.62 11.47
C LEU A 180 -3.54 -8.87 10.56
N LEU A 181 -4.13 -9.58 9.60
CA LEU A 181 -5.08 -9.02 8.65
C LEU A 181 -6.35 -8.53 9.35
N ASP A 182 -6.85 -9.27 10.34
CA ASP A 182 -7.98 -8.83 11.16
C ASP A 182 -7.65 -7.57 11.99
N ILE A 183 -6.51 -7.57 12.70
CA ILE A 183 -6.08 -6.41 13.50
C ILE A 183 -5.95 -5.17 12.62
N ASN A 184 -5.28 -5.26 11.47
CA ASN A 184 -5.10 -4.12 10.59
C ASN A 184 -6.41 -3.66 9.94
N ARG A 185 -7.32 -4.59 9.62
CA ARG A 185 -8.67 -4.23 9.18
C ARG A 185 -9.36 -3.38 10.24
N ARG A 186 -9.39 -3.82 11.50
CA ARG A 186 -9.99 -3.06 12.62
C ARG A 186 -9.33 -1.70 12.81
N ARG A 187 -8.01 -1.62 12.72
CA ARG A 187 -7.26 -0.35 12.83
C ARG A 187 -7.61 0.65 11.72
N LEU A 188 -7.93 0.19 10.51
CA LEU A 188 -8.37 1.05 9.40
C LEU A 188 -9.81 1.54 9.55
N GLN A 189 -10.65 0.83 10.32
CA GLN A 189 -12.05 1.19 10.58
C GLN A 189 -12.25 2.05 11.83
N ALA A 190 -11.29 2.05 12.75
CA ALA A 190 -11.26 2.96 13.89
C ALA A 190 -11.14 4.43 13.45
#